data_AF-A0A9P6IVR5-F1
#
_entry.id   AF-A0A9P6IVR5-F1
#
_cell.length_a   1.000
_cell.length_b   1.000
_cell.length_c   1.000
_cell.angle_alpha   90.00
_cell.angle_beta   90.00
_cell.angle_gamma   90.00
#
_symmetry.space_group_name_H-M   'P 1'
#
loop_
_entity.id
_entity.type
_entity.pdbx_description
1 polymer ?
#
loop_
_entity_poly.entity_id
_entity_poly.type
_entity_poly.pdbx_seq_one_letter_code
_entity_poly.pdbx_strand_id
1 'polypeptide(L)'
;RQHMYDRALNFLLFKVVFVGAILEPRWEELLIWTAWFTILGFLRVFSMLCRDRFEFLTVSPNVPTSVHVKLLTMLSMILISNIAWFILCISVFRSMLLLLSFECFTLFLDTIQTLVKYIIHLGDLSRQGPCESRRMVQYYTEFITDTMILVTTLGHYLHIMYLHGISFTLIDAVLFLNMRSVFNNLRKKLASHQAYRQALSNMQALYPSASEKQLADYNDDCAICRDTMTSAK
;
A
#
# COMPACT_ATOMS: atom_id res chain seq x y z
N ARG A 1 0.36 -15.57 13.50
CA ARG A 1 0.44 -16.61 12.43
C ARG A 1 -0.95 -17.04 11.96
N GLN A 2 -1.90 -17.39 12.84
CA GLN A 2 -3.32 -17.64 12.48
C GLN A 2 -3.96 -16.50 11.68
N HIS A 3 -3.80 -15.25 12.12
CA HIS A 3 -4.38 -14.08 11.46
C HIS A 3 -3.95 -13.88 9.98
N MET A 4 -2.76 -14.35 9.57
CA MET A 4 -2.32 -14.26 8.17
C MET A 4 -2.96 -15.33 7.30
N TYR A 5 -3.09 -16.55 7.83
CA TYR A 5 -3.79 -17.66 7.16
C TYR A 5 -5.27 -17.31 6.97
N ASP A 6 -5.93 -16.77 8.00
CA ASP A 6 -7.33 -16.38 7.91
C ASP A 6 -7.56 -15.26 6.89
N ARG A 7 -6.64 -14.29 6.81
CA ARG A 7 -6.68 -13.23 5.78
C ARG A 7 -6.49 -13.77 4.37
N ALA A 8 -5.51 -14.66 4.17
CA ALA A 8 -5.24 -15.25 2.87
C ALA A 8 -6.36 -16.19 2.41
N LEU A 9 -6.91 -16.98 3.33
CA LEU A 9 -7.97 -17.95 3.09
C LEU A 9 -9.30 -17.22 2.83
N ASN A 10 -9.62 -16.18 3.60
CA ASN A 10 -10.78 -15.32 3.30
C ASN A 10 -10.64 -14.61 1.96
N PHE A 11 -9.43 -14.13 1.62
CA PHE A 11 -9.18 -13.50 0.31
C PHE A 11 -9.37 -14.50 -0.84
N LEU A 12 -8.79 -15.70 -0.74
CA LEU A 12 -8.86 -16.73 -1.77
C LEU A 12 -10.28 -17.29 -1.91
N LEU A 13 -10.95 -17.63 -0.80
CA LEU A 13 -12.32 -18.13 -0.81
C LEU A 13 -13.28 -17.09 -1.37
N PHE A 14 -13.18 -15.82 -0.94
CA PHE A 14 -14.05 -14.77 -1.47
C PHE A 14 -13.85 -14.62 -2.98
N LYS A 15 -12.61 -14.60 -3.49
CA LYS A 15 -12.35 -14.44 -4.93
C LYS A 15 -12.78 -15.66 -5.75
N VAL A 16 -12.49 -16.87 -5.30
CA VAL A 16 -12.83 -18.11 -6.02
C VAL A 16 -14.34 -18.35 -6.03
N VAL A 17 -15.01 -18.17 -4.89
CA VAL A 17 -16.47 -18.33 -4.80
C VAL A 17 -17.18 -17.25 -5.61
N PHE A 18 -16.71 -16.00 -5.56
CA PHE A 18 -17.36 -14.90 -6.25
C PHE A 18 -17.14 -14.96 -7.78
N VAL A 19 -15.93 -15.29 -8.24
CA VAL A 19 -15.66 -15.45 -9.69
C VAL A 19 -16.33 -16.71 -10.24
N GLY A 20 -16.32 -17.81 -9.49
CA GLY A 20 -16.98 -19.06 -9.89
C GLY A 20 -18.50 -18.96 -9.93
N ALA A 21 -19.11 -18.24 -8.98
CA ALA A 21 -20.56 -18.03 -8.93
C ALA A 21 -21.06 -17.02 -9.97
N ILE A 22 -20.22 -16.06 -10.40
CA ILE A 22 -20.65 -14.99 -11.32
C ILE A 22 -20.43 -15.35 -12.78
N LEU A 23 -19.37 -16.11 -13.12
CA LEU A 23 -19.02 -16.38 -14.52
C LEU A 23 -19.43 -17.76 -15.03
N GLU A 24 -20.00 -18.63 -14.18
CA GLU A 24 -20.35 -20.03 -14.52
C GLU A 24 -19.33 -20.70 -15.47
N PRO A 25 -18.02 -20.65 -15.16
CA PRO A 25 -17.00 -21.06 -16.12
C PRO A 25 -17.03 -22.56 -16.40
N ARG A 26 -16.55 -22.93 -17.59
CA ARG A 26 -16.24 -24.33 -17.89
C ARG A 26 -15.19 -24.86 -16.90
N TRP A 27 -15.23 -26.16 -16.59
CA TRP A 27 -14.31 -26.79 -15.62
C TRP A 27 -12.83 -26.53 -15.92
N GLU A 28 -12.45 -26.47 -17.20
CA GLU A 28 -11.07 -26.17 -17.61
C GLU A 28 -10.66 -24.73 -17.27
N GLU A 29 -11.55 -23.75 -17.51
CA GLU A 29 -11.32 -22.34 -17.19
C GLU A 29 -11.25 -22.13 -15.68
N LEU A 30 -12.09 -22.83 -14.92
CA LEU A 30 -12.08 -22.80 -13.46
C LEU A 30 -10.73 -23.29 -12.90
N LEU A 31 -10.17 -24.38 -13.45
CA LEU A 31 -8.86 -24.89 -13.02
C LEU A 31 -7.73 -23.89 -13.32
N ILE A 32 -7.77 -23.26 -14.49
CA ILE A 32 -6.78 -22.24 -14.86
C ILE A 32 -6.89 -21.02 -13.92
N TRP A 33 -8.09 -20.55 -13.61
CA TRP A 33 -8.29 -19.39 -12.74
C TRP A 33 -7.93 -19.68 -11.29
N THR A 34 -8.28 -20.86 -10.79
CA THR A 34 -7.91 -21.27 -9.42
C THR A 34 -6.38 -21.37 -9.27
N ALA A 35 -5.67 -21.95 -10.25
CA ALA A 35 -4.22 -21.93 -10.28
C ALA A 35 -3.66 -20.50 -10.31
N TRP A 36 -4.26 -19.62 -11.12
CA TRP A 36 -3.88 -18.22 -11.22
C TRP A 36 -3.98 -17.46 -9.89
N PHE A 37 -5.16 -17.49 -9.26
CA PHE A 37 -5.41 -16.83 -7.98
C PHE A 37 -4.58 -17.44 -6.85
N THR A 38 -4.25 -18.72 -6.92
CA THR A 38 -3.36 -19.38 -5.96
C THR A 38 -1.95 -18.81 -6.02
N ILE A 39 -1.39 -18.64 -7.22
CA ILE A 39 -0.04 -18.07 -7.40
C ILE A 39 -0.01 -16.59 -6.97
N LEU A 40 -1.01 -15.80 -7.36
CA LEU A 40 -1.11 -14.41 -6.90
C LEU A 40 -1.30 -14.30 -5.39
N GLY A 41 -2.14 -15.17 -4.81
CA GLY A 41 -2.35 -15.27 -3.37
C GLY A 41 -1.06 -15.58 -2.63
N PHE A 42 -0.26 -16.51 -3.15
CA PHE A 42 1.06 -16.83 -2.63
C PHE A 42 1.98 -15.60 -2.65
N LEU A 43 2.13 -14.93 -3.80
CA LEU A 43 2.95 -13.72 -3.91
C LEU A 43 2.49 -12.61 -2.94
N ARG A 44 1.17 -12.46 -2.76
CA ARG A 44 0.59 -11.50 -1.82
C ARG A 44 0.94 -11.82 -0.37
N VAL A 45 0.86 -13.09 0.04
CA VAL A 45 1.26 -13.52 1.38
C VAL A 45 2.75 -13.26 1.63
N PHE A 46 3.61 -13.53 0.64
CA PHE A 46 5.04 -13.23 0.74
C PHE A 46 5.31 -11.72 0.84
N SER A 47 4.62 -10.89 0.05
CA SER A 47 4.68 -9.42 0.17
C SER A 47 4.32 -8.95 1.57
N MET A 48 3.19 -9.44 2.11
CA MET A 48 2.74 -9.11 3.47
C MET A 48 3.76 -9.53 4.53
N LEU A 49 4.35 -10.72 4.40
CA LEU A 49 5.38 -11.19 5.33
C LEU A 49 6.64 -10.31 5.27
N CYS A 50 7.08 -9.90 4.08
CA CYS A 50 8.19 -8.97 3.91
C CYS A 50 7.90 -7.61 4.59
N ARG A 51 6.68 -7.10 4.46
CA ARG A 51 6.25 -5.85 5.12
C ARG A 51 6.23 -5.98 6.64
N ASP A 52 5.64 -7.05 7.18
CA ASP A 52 5.60 -7.29 8.63
C ASP A 52 7.03 -7.42 9.21
N ARG A 53 7.93 -8.07 8.46
CA ARG A 53 9.35 -8.13 8.83
C ARG A 53 10.02 -6.77 8.77
N PHE A 54 9.75 -5.95 7.76
CA PHE A 54 10.27 -4.60 7.69
C PHE A 54 9.82 -3.75 8.89
N GLU A 55 8.52 -3.75 9.22
CA GLU A 55 8.00 -3.00 10.38
C GLU A 55 8.70 -3.41 11.68
N PHE A 56 8.92 -4.72 11.89
CA PHE A 56 9.68 -5.21 13.03
C PHE A 56 11.14 -4.69 13.04
N LEU A 57 11.80 -4.64 11.88
CA LEU A 57 13.17 -4.16 11.77
C LEU A 57 13.30 -2.65 12.03
N THR A 58 12.30 -1.85 11.65
CA THR A 58 12.35 -0.40 11.89
C THR A 58 12.37 -0.03 13.37
N VAL A 59 11.88 -0.91 14.25
CA VAL A 59 11.85 -0.71 15.71
C VAL A 59 13.09 -1.30 16.39
N SER A 60 13.85 -2.18 15.72
CA SER A 60 14.97 -2.90 16.32
C SER A 60 16.32 -2.26 15.98
N PRO A 61 17.06 -1.67 16.95
CA PRO A 61 18.20 -0.78 16.66
C PRO A 61 19.54 -1.49 16.34
N ASN A 62 19.61 -2.81 16.21
CA ASN A 62 20.89 -3.53 16.03
C ASN A 62 20.77 -4.71 15.05
N VAL A 63 20.49 -4.42 13.78
CA VAL A 63 20.32 -5.45 12.75
C VAL A 63 21.48 -5.39 11.75
N PRO A 64 22.13 -6.54 11.44
CA PRO A 64 23.20 -6.55 10.45
C PRO A 64 22.68 -6.24 9.04
N THR A 65 23.47 -5.51 8.26
CA THR A 65 23.15 -5.08 6.87
C THR A 65 22.83 -6.24 5.93
N SER A 66 23.35 -7.45 6.19
CA SER A 66 23.04 -8.67 5.43
C SER A 66 21.55 -9.02 5.46
N VAL A 67 20.88 -8.84 6.60
CA VAL A 67 19.44 -9.08 6.73
C VAL A 67 18.68 -8.06 5.88
N HIS A 68 19.17 -6.81 5.86
CA HIS A 68 18.53 -5.78 5.06
C HIS A 68 18.61 -6.05 3.56
N VAL A 69 19.77 -6.49 3.08
CA VAL A 69 19.97 -6.89 1.67
C VAL A 69 19.09 -8.08 1.31
N LYS A 70 19.02 -9.10 2.19
CA LYS A 70 18.19 -10.29 1.94
C LYS A 70 16.71 -9.95 1.75
N LEU A 71 16.16 -9.07 2.59
CA LEU A 71 14.77 -8.62 2.46
C LEU A 71 14.55 -7.81 1.18
N LEU A 72 15.47 -6.91 0.83
CA LEU A 72 15.40 -6.14 -0.41
C LEU A 72 15.41 -7.06 -1.64
N THR A 73 16.29 -8.06 -1.65
CA THR A 73 16.37 -9.05 -2.73
C THR A 73 15.06 -9.84 -2.84
N MET A 74 14.48 -10.30 -1.72
CA MET A 74 13.21 -11.01 -1.74
C MET A 74 12.06 -10.14 -2.27
N LEU A 75 11.97 -8.88 -1.84
CA LEU A 75 10.92 -7.96 -2.29
C LEU A 75 11.05 -7.65 -3.79
N SER A 76 12.29 -7.44 -4.28
CA SER A 76 12.57 -7.26 -5.71
C SER A 76 12.21 -8.49 -6.53
N MET A 77 12.50 -9.70 -6.05
CA MET A 77 12.09 -10.95 -6.71
C MET A 77 10.56 -11.04 -6.82
N ILE A 78 9.83 -10.72 -5.75
CA ILE A 78 8.35 -10.71 -5.76
C ILE A 78 7.84 -9.71 -6.80
N LEU A 79 8.42 -8.51 -6.87
CA LEU A 79 8.03 -7.48 -7.83
C LEU A 79 8.26 -7.95 -9.28
N ILE A 80 9.43 -8.54 -9.58
CA ILE A 80 9.75 -9.08 -10.90
C ILE A 80 8.79 -10.22 -11.27
N SER A 81 8.54 -11.14 -10.33
CA SER A 81 7.57 -12.23 -10.54
C SER A 81 6.17 -11.70 -10.79
N ASN A 82 5.72 -10.67 -10.07
CA ASN A 82 4.42 -10.05 -10.28
C ASN A 82 4.31 -9.38 -11.66
N ILE A 83 5.34 -8.64 -12.10
CA ILE A 83 5.38 -8.03 -13.44
C ILE A 83 5.35 -9.10 -14.53
N ALA A 84 6.15 -10.17 -14.37
CA ALA A 84 6.14 -11.30 -15.31
C ALA A 84 4.75 -11.96 -15.39
N TRP A 85 4.09 -12.16 -14.24
CA TRP A 85 2.74 -12.68 -14.18
C TRP A 85 1.73 -11.74 -14.84
N PHE A 86 1.88 -10.44 -14.68
CA PHE A 86 1.04 -9.44 -15.34
C PHE A 86 1.19 -9.45 -16.86
N ILE A 87 2.41 -9.57 -17.37
CA ILE A 87 2.66 -9.69 -18.82
C ILE A 87 2.02 -10.98 -19.35
N LEU A 88 2.23 -12.10 -18.67
CA LEU A 88 1.63 -13.38 -19.05
C LEU A 88 0.09 -13.33 -19.02
N CYS A 89 -0.48 -12.57 -18.08
CA CYS A 89 -1.93 -12.31 -18.02
C CYS A 89 -2.45 -11.65 -19.29
N ILE A 90 -1.76 -10.62 -19.77
CA ILE A 90 -2.11 -9.87 -20.99
C ILE A 90 -2.01 -10.79 -22.22
N SER A 91 -1.00 -11.64 -22.27
CA SER A 91 -0.79 -12.56 -23.40
C SER A 91 -1.83 -13.68 -23.46
N VAL A 92 -2.27 -14.21 -22.32
CA VAL A 92 -3.15 -15.38 -22.26
C VAL A 92 -4.63 -15.01 -22.22
N PHE A 93 -5.02 -13.98 -21.46
CA PHE A 93 -6.43 -13.67 -21.20
C PHE A 93 -6.85 -12.34 -21.83
N ARG A 94 -7.48 -12.39 -23.01
CA ARG A 94 -7.91 -11.18 -23.72
C ARG A 94 -9.31 -10.68 -23.30
N SER A 95 -10.25 -11.59 -23.05
CA SER A 95 -11.65 -11.26 -22.70
C SER A 95 -11.82 -10.87 -21.24
N MET A 96 -11.07 -11.50 -20.33
CA MET A 96 -11.20 -11.32 -18.88
C MET A 96 -10.06 -10.53 -18.26
N LEU A 97 -9.30 -9.82 -19.11
CA LEU A 97 -8.06 -9.13 -18.74
C LEU A 97 -8.28 -8.21 -17.54
N LEU A 98 -9.28 -7.34 -17.60
CA LEU A 98 -9.53 -6.33 -16.56
C LEU A 98 -9.83 -6.95 -15.18
N LEU A 99 -10.51 -8.10 -15.15
CA LEU A 99 -10.86 -8.76 -13.88
C LEU A 99 -9.62 -9.40 -13.23
N LEU A 100 -8.74 -9.98 -14.04
CA LEU A 100 -7.54 -10.68 -13.59
C LEU A 100 -6.37 -9.72 -13.32
N SER A 101 -6.22 -8.69 -14.16
CA SER A 101 -5.21 -7.62 -14.03
C SER A 101 -5.36 -6.81 -12.75
N PHE A 102 -6.56 -6.69 -12.20
CA PHE A 102 -6.82 -5.94 -10.98
C PHE A 102 -5.99 -6.45 -9.77
N GLU A 103 -5.94 -7.77 -9.57
CA GLU A 103 -5.18 -8.35 -8.46
C GLU A 103 -3.67 -8.19 -8.65
N CYS A 104 -3.19 -8.33 -9.89
CA CYS A 104 -1.80 -8.05 -10.21
C CYS A 104 -1.44 -6.58 -9.89
N PHE A 105 -2.30 -5.64 -10.30
CA PHE A 105 -2.07 -4.21 -10.11
C PHE A 105 -2.09 -3.80 -8.63
N THR A 106 -3.03 -4.30 -7.84
CA THR A 106 -3.06 -4.00 -6.39
C THR A 106 -1.86 -4.59 -5.65
N LEU A 107 -1.42 -5.80 -6.01
CA LEU A 107 -0.20 -6.40 -5.48
C LEU A 107 1.07 -5.62 -5.90
N PHE A 108 1.11 -5.13 -7.14
CA PHE A 108 2.19 -4.27 -7.64
C PHE A 108 2.28 -2.96 -6.84
N LEU A 109 1.15 -2.30 -6.59
CA LEU A 109 1.11 -1.08 -5.78
C LEU A 109 1.61 -1.30 -4.34
N ASP A 110 1.14 -2.36 -3.68
CA ASP A 110 1.54 -2.71 -2.30
C ASP A 110 3.04 -3.06 -2.19
N THR A 111 3.56 -3.83 -3.16
CA THR A 111 4.98 -4.20 -3.21
C THR A 111 5.88 -2.99 -3.47
N ILE A 112 5.51 -2.10 -4.40
CA ILE A 112 6.27 -0.86 -4.66
C ILE A 112 6.26 0.07 -3.45
N GLN A 113 5.11 0.27 -2.80
CA GLN A 113 5.05 1.11 -1.60
C GLN A 113 5.97 0.58 -0.51
N THR A 114 5.98 -0.74 -0.28
CA THR A 114 6.87 -1.38 0.69
C THR A 114 8.33 -1.18 0.28
N LEU A 115 8.65 -1.30 -1.00
CA LEU A 115 10.01 -1.12 -1.53
C LEU A 115 10.51 0.32 -1.36
N VAL A 116 9.67 1.31 -1.68
CA VAL A 116 10.01 2.74 -1.52
C VAL A 116 10.24 3.08 -0.06
N LYS A 117 9.34 2.64 0.84
CA LYS A 117 9.52 2.82 2.30
C LYS A 117 10.85 2.22 2.78
N TYR A 118 11.19 1.05 2.25
CA TYR A 118 12.41 0.34 2.59
C TYR A 118 13.68 1.08 2.14
N ILE A 119 13.70 1.58 0.90
CA ILE A 119 14.82 2.34 0.34
C ILE A 119 15.04 3.63 1.14
N ILE A 120 13.97 4.33 1.50
CA ILE A 120 14.04 5.55 2.32
C ILE A 120 14.65 5.22 3.69
N HIS A 121 14.20 4.14 4.34
CA HIS A 121 14.72 3.72 5.64
C HIS A 121 16.22 3.34 5.61
N LEU A 122 16.68 2.64 4.57
CA LEU A 122 18.11 2.35 4.36
C LEU A 122 18.94 3.62 4.15
N GLY A 123 18.39 4.61 3.44
CA GLY A 123 19.01 5.91 3.28
C GLY A 123 19.12 6.69 4.60
N ASP A 124 18.16 6.52 5.50
CA ASP A 124 18.17 7.12 6.84
C ASP A 124 19.17 6.43 7.79
N LEU A 125 19.37 5.12 7.69
CA LEU A 125 20.43 4.44 8.42
C LEU A 125 21.84 4.87 7.96
N SER A 126 21.98 5.19 6.67
CA SER A 126 23.28 5.56 6.07
C SER A 126 23.69 7.01 6.35
N ARG A 127 22.74 7.90 6.66
CA ARG A 127 22.98 9.30 6.99
C ARG A 127 22.45 9.57 8.40
N GLN A 128 23.34 9.86 9.35
CA GLN A 128 23.02 10.05 10.79
C GLN A 128 22.07 11.24 11.07
N GLY A 129 20.81 11.17 10.66
CA GLY A 129 19.83 12.21 10.98
C GLY A 129 18.48 12.03 10.28
N PRO A 130 17.35 12.03 11.02
CA PRO A 130 16.03 12.03 10.43
C PRO A 130 15.76 13.38 9.75
N CYS A 131 15.71 13.39 8.43
CA CYS A 131 15.40 14.60 7.67
C CYS A 131 13.87 14.80 7.60
N GLU A 132 13.36 15.96 8.04
CA GLU A 132 11.92 16.28 8.08
C GLU A 132 11.24 16.06 6.71
N SER A 133 11.94 16.40 5.62
CA SER A 133 11.47 16.22 4.24
C SER A 133 11.21 14.76 3.87
N ARG A 134 11.98 13.80 4.41
CA ARG A 134 11.84 12.37 4.09
C ARG A 134 10.64 11.73 4.75
N ARG A 135 10.30 12.17 5.98
CA ARG A 135 9.06 11.77 6.66
C ARG A 135 7.83 12.20 5.86
N MET A 136 7.87 13.40 5.27
CA MET A 136 6.80 13.87 4.37
C MET A 136 6.70 13.00 3.10
N VAL A 137 7.83 12.65 2.48
CA VAL A 137 7.84 11.75 1.31
C VAL A 137 7.21 10.40 1.65
N GLN A 138 7.60 9.78 2.77
CA GLN A 138 7.02 8.51 3.21
C GLN A 138 5.50 8.59 3.42
N TYR A 139 5.02 9.68 4.05
CA TYR A 139 3.59 9.94 4.24
C TYR A 139 2.86 10.07 2.90
N TYR A 140 3.38 10.86 1.97
CA TYR A 140 2.74 11.07 0.66
C TYR A 140 2.71 9.78 -0.18
N THR A 141 3.81 9.01 -0.20
CA THR A 141 3.83 7.71 -0.89
C THR A 141 2.77 6.77 -0.34
N GLU A 142 2.62 6.68 0.99
CA GLU A 142 1.60 5.85 1.61
C GLU A 142 0.19 6.34 1.30
N PHE A 143 -0.06 7.64 1.42
CA PHE A 143 -1.35 8.22 1.11
C PHE A 143 -1.77 7.98 -0.35
N ILE A 144 -0.85 8.21 -1.30
CA ILE A 144 -1.11 8.02 -2.73
C ILE A 144 -1.40 6.56 -3.03
N THR A 145 -0.53 5.63 -2.59
CA THR A 145 -0.73 4.21 -2.90
C THR A 145 -2.01 3.67 -2.29
N ASP A 146 -2.30 3.98 -1.03
CA ASP A 146 -3.51 3.51 -0.37
C ASP A 146 -4.78 4.07 -1.04
N THR A 147 -4.73 5.33 -1.47
CA THR A 147 -5.82 5.95 -2.23
C THR A 147 -6.01 5.28 -3.58
N MET A 148 -4.92 5.00 -4.31
CA MET A 148 -4.96 4.28 -5.59
C MET A 148 -5.56 2.88 -5.41
N ILE A 149 -5.16 2.14 -4.38
CA ILE A 149 -5.72 0.81 -4.09
C ILE A 149 -7.23 0.90 -3.84
N LEU A 150 -7.69 1.88 -3.05
CA LEU A 150 -9.12 2.08 -2.77
C LEU A 150 -9.91 2.44 -4.03
N VAL A 151 -9.40 3.36 -4.85
CA VAL A 151 -10.03 3.78 -6.12
C VAL A 151 -10.09 2.62 -7.11
N THR A 152 -8.98 1.90 -7.31
CA THR A 152 -8.96 0.74 -8.19
C THR A 152 -9.92 -0.35 -7.69
N THR A 153 -10.01 -0.58 -6.37
CA THR A 153 -10.95 -1.55 -5.79
C THR A 153 -12.40 -1.16 -6.04
N LEU A 154 -12.73 0.13 -5.90
CA LEU A 154 -14.05 0.65 -6.22
C LEU A 154 -14.38 0.45 -7.70
N GLY A 155 -13.44 0.79 -8.59
CA GLY A 155 -13.56 0.57 -10.04
C GLY A 155 -13.78 -0.90 -10.39
N HIS A 156 -13.09 -1.82 -9.70
CA HIS A 156 -13.25 -3.26 -9.91
C HIS A 156 -14.66 -3.74 -9.53
N TYR A 157 -15.21 -3.31 -8.40
CA TYR A 157 -16.58 -3.65 -8.03
C TYR A 157 -17.62 -3.08 -9.00
N LEU A 158 -17.45 -1.83 -9.43
CA LEU A 158 -18.31 -1.22 -10.45
C LEU A 158 -18.25 -1.97 -11.77
N HIS A 159 -17.06 -2.39 -12.20
CA HIS A 159 -16.87 -3.18 -13.41
C HIS A 159 -17.53 -4.56 -13.32
N ILE A 160 -17.40 -5.26 -12.19
CA ILE A 160 -18.10 -6.54 -11.98
C ILE A 160 -19.62 -6.34 -12.04
N MET A 161 -20.14 -5.30 -11.38
CA MET A 161 -21.57 -4.98 -11.40
C MET A 161 -22.08 -4.66 -12.82
N TYR A 162 -21.26 -3.98 -13.63
CA TYR A 162 -21.58 -3.71 -15.02
C TYR A 162 -21.65 -4.99 -15.87
N LEU A 163 -20.73 -5.94 -15.66
CA LEU A 163 -20.70 -7.21 -16.41
C LEU A 163 -21.85 -8.16 -16.03
N HIS A 164 -22.20 -8.23 -14.73
CA HIS A 164 -23.24 -9.12 -14.23
C HIS A 164 -24.66 -8.59 -14.48
N GLY A 165 -24.82 -7.26 -14.60
CA GLY A 165 -26.12 -6.62 -14.51
C GLY A 165 -26.64 -6.60 -13.06
N ILE A 166 -27.69 -5.80 -12.81
CA ILE A 166 -28.29 -5.67 -11.47
C ILE A 166 -29.51 -6.59 -11.41
N SER A 167 -29.33 -7.79 -10.88
CA SER A 167 -30.40 -8.79 -10.71
C SER A 167 -30.94 -8.86 -9.27
N PHE A 168 -30.49 -7.96 -8.38
CA PHE A 168 -30.87 -7.87 -6.96
C PHE A 168 -30.69 -9.18 -6.19
N THR A 169 -29.61 -9.90 -6.50
CA THR A 169 -29.24 -11.15 -5.83
C THR A 169 -28.49 -10.89 -4.51
N LEU A 170 -28.29 -11.94 -3.70
CA LEU A 170 -27.43 -11.87 -2.50
C LEU A 170 -26.01 -11.37 -2.84
N ILE A 171 -25.50 -11.71 -4.03
CA ILE A 171 -24.21 -11.30 -4.54
C ILE A 171 -24.16 -9.77 -4.71
N ASP A 172 -25.21 -9.18 -5.30
CA ASP A 172 -25.31 -7.73 -5.50
C ASP A 172 -25.38 -6.98 -4.15
N ALA A 173 -26.10 -7.52 -3.17
CA ALA A 173 -26.15 -6.96 -1.82
C ALA A 173 -24.78 -6.96 -1.14
N VAL A 174 -24.03 -8.08 -1.23
CA VAL A 174 -22.67 -8.19 -0.70
C VAL A 174 -21.72 -7.23 -1.41
N LEU A 175 -21.80 -7.13 -2.74
CA LEU A 175 -20.98 -6.21 -3.53
C LEU A 175 -21.25 -4.75 -3.15
N PHE A 176 -22.52 -4.38 -2.98
CA PHE A 176 -22.92 -3.04 -2.56
C PHE A 176 -22.41 -2.69 -1.16
N LEU A 177 -22.49 -3.62 -0.20
CA LEU A 177 -21.95 -3.43 1.15
C LEU A 177 -20.43 -3.23 1.13
N ASN A 178 -19.70 -4.04 0.34
CA ASN A 178 -18.26 -3.90 0.16
C ASN A 178 -17.91 -2.56 -0.51
N MET A 179 -18.64 -2.17 -1.56
CA MET A 179 -18.47 -0.88 -2.24
C MET A 179 -18.67 0.29 -1.28
N ARG A 180 -19.74 0.27 -0.47
CA ARG A 180 -20.01 1.28 0.56
C ARG A 180 -18.91 1.34 1.61
N SER A 181 -18.38 0.19 2.04
CA SER A 181 -17.25 0.12 2.97
C SER A 181 -15.99 0.78 2.40
N VAL A 182 -15.60 0.41 1.18
CA VAL A 182 -14.44 0.99 0.48
C VAL A 182 -14.60 2.50 0.30
N PHE A 183 -15.78 2.94 -0.13
CA PHE A 183 -16.06 4.35 -0.33
C PHE A 183 -16.03 5.16 0.97
N ASN A 184 -16.56 4.61 2.06
CA ASN A 184 -16.48 5.24 3.38
C ASN A 184 -15.03 5.32 3.87
N ASN A 185 -14.20 4.30 3.62
CA ASN A 185 -12.78 4.33 3.95
C ASN A 185 -12.04 5.40 3.14
N LEU A 186 -12.34 5.51 1.84
CA LEU A 186 -11.78 6.57 0.98
C LEU A 186 -12.16 7.96 1.49
N ARG A 187 -13.46 8.19 1.78
CA ARG A 187 -13.93 9.47 2.35
C ARG A 187 -13.25 9.82 3.66
N LYS A 188 -13.16 8.87 4.59
CA LYS A 188 -12.46 9.05 5.87
C LYS A 188 -10.99 9.42 5.66
N LYS A 189 -10.33 8.76 4.69
CA LYS A 189 -8.92 9.01 4.38
C LYS A 189 -8.69 10.39 3.78
N LEU A 190 -9.56 10.83 2.85
CA LEU A 190 -9.52 12.18 2.29
C LEU A 190 -9.80 13.25 3.35
N ALA A 191 -10.80 13.04 4.22
CA ALA A 191 -11.11 13.96 5.31
C ALA A 191 -9.95 14.08 6.31
N SER A 192 -9.30 12.96 6.65
CA SER A 192 -8.11 12.94 7.50
C SER A 192 -6.94 13.73 6.86
N HIS A 193 -6.74 13.60 5.55
CA HIS A 193 -5.71 14.36 4.84
C HIS A 193 -6.01 15.88 4.82
N GLN A 194 -7.28 16.26 4.63
CA GLN A 194 -7.70 17.66 4.70
C GLN A 194 -7.47 18.25 6.09
N ALA A 195 -7.83 17.51 7.16
CA ALA A 195 -7.57 17.92 8.53
C ALA A 195 -6.07 18.07 8.82
N TYR A 196 -5.24 17.14 8.32
CA TYR A 196 -3.78 17.24 8.43
C TYR A 196 -3.23 18.49 7.73
N ARG A 197 -3.67 18.77 6.50
CA ARG A 197 -3.29 19.98 5.74
C ARG A 197 -3.70 21.26 6.47
N GLN A 198 -4.89 21.29 7.05
CA GLN A 198 -5.38 22.43 7.81
C GLN A 198 -4.55 22.65 9.10
N ALA A 199 -4.23 21.59 9.83
CA ALA A 199 -3.36 21.67 11.00
C ALA A 199 -1.97 22.19 10.65
N LEU A 200 -1.39 21.72 9.53
CA LEU A 200 -0.09 22.18 9.05
C LEU A 200 -0.11 23.67 8.67
N SER A 201 -1.16 24.11 7.98
CA SER A 201 -1.34 25.53 7.62
C SER A 201 -1.49 26.42 8.86
N ASN A 202 -2.26 25.97 9.85
CA ASN A 202 -2.44 26.71 11.10
C ASN A 202 -1.13 26.80 11.89
N MET A 203 -0.36 25.70 11.94
CA MET A 203 0.95 25.68 12.59
C MET A 203 1.93 26.68 11.94
N GLN A 204 1.98 26.72 10.61
CA GLN A 204 2.84 27.68 9.88
C GLN A 204 2.41 29.14 10.07
N ALA A 205 1.10 29.39 10.19
CA ALA A 205 0.59 30.74 10.43
C ALA A 205 0.86 31.24 11.86
N LEU A 206 0.79 30.35 12.85
CA LEU A 206 1.00 30.68 14.26
C LEU A 206 2.48 30.75 14.65
N TYR A 207 3.32 29.93 14.02
CA TYR A 207 4.76 29.81 14.28
C TYR A 207 5.56 30.02 12.98
N PRO A 208 5.75 31.28 12.55
CA PRO A 208 6.58 31.58 11.40
C PRO A 208 8.06 31.35 11.72
N SER A 209 8.81 30.87 10.73
CA SER A 209 10.25 30.66 10.86
C SER A 209 10.97 31.93 11.28
N ALA A 210 11.86 31.80 12.27
CA ALA A 210 12.63 32.94 12.77
C ALA A 210 13.62 33.44 11.71
N SER A 211 13.72 34.76 11.56
CA SER A 211 14.69 35.35 10.64
C SER A 211 16.13 35.17 11.14
N GLU A 212 17.11 35.13 10.24
CA GLU A 212 18.54 35.01 10.60
C GLU A 212 18.99 36.09 11.60
N LYS A 213 18.38 37.28 11.54
CA LYS A 213 18.64 38.37 12.48
C LYS A 213 18.13 38.06 13.89
N GLN A 214 16.95 37.47 14.01
CA GLN A 214 16.37 37.07 15.30
C GLN A 214 17.12 35.88 15.92
N LEU A 215 17.62 34.96 15.09
CA LEU A 215 18.51 33.88 15.54
C LEU A 215 19.83 34.42 16.09
N ALA A 216 20.44 35.38 15.40
CA ALA A 216 21.70 35.97 15.82
C ALA A 216 21.58 36.82 17.10
N ASP A 217 20.42 37.45 17.33
CA ASP A 217 20.18 38.31 18.50
C ASP A 217 19.96 37.51 19.80
N TYR A 218 19.27 36.37 19.71
CA TYR A 218 18.97 35.52 20.88
C TYR A 218 20.04 34.45 21.14
N ASN A 219 20.73 33.95 20.11
CA ASN A 219 21.85 32.99 20.19
C ASN A 219 21.58 31.79 21.14
N ASP A 220 20.37 31.24 21.07
CA ASP A 220 19.92 30.13 21.92
C ASP A 220 20.45 28.77 21.42
N ASP A 221 20.78 27.88 22.37
CA ASP A 221 21.04 26.47 22.10
C ASP A 221 19.73 25.68 22.05
N CYS A 222 19.66 24.67 21.18
CA CYS A 222 18.47 23.82 21.07
C CYS A 222 18.18 23.11 22.40
N ALA A 223 17.01 23.32 23.00
CA ALA A 223 16.67 22.71 24.29
C ALA A 223 16.68 21.17 24.31
N ILE A 224 16.59 20.52 23.13
CA ILE A 224 16.54 19.05 23.01
C ILE A 224 17.94 18.46 22.81
N CYS A 225 18.72 18.97 21.85
CA CYS A 225 20.04 18.43 21.54
C CYS A 225 21.22 19.25 22.11
N ARG A 226 20.96 20.46 22.63
CA ARG A 226 21.93 21.42 23.18
C ARG A 226 22.99 21.89 22.18
N ASP A 227 22.73 21.74 20.89
CA ASP A 227 23.56 22.28 19.82
C ASP A 227 23.10 23.70 19.44
N THR A 228 24.03 24.50 18.90
CA THR A 228 23.74 25.87 18.43
C THR A 228 22.70 25.86 17.31
N MET A 229 21.69 26.71 17.43
CA MET A 229 20.59 26.75 16.47
C MET A 229 20.99 27.45 15.18
N THR A 230 21.09 26.70 14.08
CA THR A 230 21.35 27.24 12.72
C THR A 230 20.05 27.53 11.95
N SER A 231 18.92 26.98 12.40
CA SER A 231 17.57 27.31 11.92
C SER A 231 16.56 27.07 13.02
N ALA A 232 15.58 27.97 13.18
CA ALA A 232 14.47 27.81 14.13
C ALA A 232 13.12 27.98 13.43
N LYS A 233 12.15 27.15 13.81
CA LYS A 233 10.79 27.17 13.29
C LYS A 233 9.81 27.23 14.44
#